data_AF-A0A5C9BFT4-F1
#
_entry.id   AF-A0A5C9BFT4-F1
#
_cell.length_a   1.000
_cell.length_b   1.000
_cell.length_c   1.000
_cell.angle_alpha   90.00
_cell.angle_beta   90.00
_cell.angle_gamma   90.00
#
_symmetry.space_group_name_H-M   'P 1'
#
loop_
_entity.id
_entity.type
_entity.pdbx_description
1 polymer ?
#
loop_
_entity_poly.entity_id
_entity_poly.type
_entity_poly.pdbx_seq_one_letter_code
_entity_poly.pdbx_strand_id
1 'polypeptide(L)'
;MSEIISLSRAAKLVGVSRAEFQKKIRNGEMISQDGMVSIENLLRCYPDAQLDDSAESRRVAQIKERAFGKRVFESAMPDAEVLAARITELSTTLAVNQGQVKQFNALLAKLWDKLAAIEPRLDTEARMTMAELKAWIKHEVELAMEPGFINPLAIKDAVLRITTAQVTVLPGKQEFLVEGHDSLLEAAMRSGIPLNYGCSAGNCGLCKARLVSGEVKKTRHHDFVIPEAEARQGYILLCSNTAVSDVVIEAAVAGSVQDIPFQQIGAKVKSIGHINDDMALLHLQTPRTQRLRFLAGQSATLLVGQAYSADLPIASCPCDDRNVLFHIPRQSGNLFSDYVFERLKEHDAVEMEGPHGEFILHEKSPRPLYFFAFDSGFAPIKSLIEHALSLEAENICLHWFGSSQKHIYLPKIAHAWQDALDNFRYEEHVAGFDLRSVSGKREEALLKQLDTVHSGDANLLQGDIYIAGPEDAANIAERFFLDKGLPKTRVAVASVK
;
A
#
# COMPACT_ATOMS: atom_id res chain seq x y z
N MET A 1 10.60 -9.59 28.09
CA MET A 1 11.10 -9.27 26.73
C MET A 1 10.05 -8.40 26.09
N SER A 2 10.38 -7.16 25.72
CA SER A 2 9.44 -6.26 25.06
C SER A 2 8.99 -6.90 23.75
N GLU A 3 7.72 -7.22 23.63
CA GLU A 3 7.16 -7.79 22.40
C GLU A 3 7.29 -6.74 21.29
N ILE A 4 8.02 -7.10 20.22
CA ILE A 4 8.32 -6.21 19.10
C ILE A 4 7.46 -6.61 17.92
N ILE A 5 6.81 -5.64 17.30
CA ILE A 5 5.91 -5.80 16.16
C ILE A 5 6.34 -4.88 15.03
N SER A 6 5.98 -5.21 13.79
CA SER A 6 6.29 -4.33 12.64
C SER A 6 5.48 -3.06 12.63
N LEU A 7 5.96 -2.07 11.88
CA LEU A 7 5.25 -0.81 11.66
C LEU A 7 3.86 -1.02 11.06
N SER A 8 3.71 -1.94 10.11
CA SER A 8 2.40 -2.22 9.49
C SER A 8 1.41 -2.84 10.49
N ARG A 9 1.88 -3.72 11.38
CA ARG A 9 1.03 -4.30 12.44
C ARG A 9 0.72 -3.29 13.54
N ALA A 10 1.69 -2.47 13.93
CA ALA A 10 1.52 -1.38 14.90
C ALA A 10 0.51 -0.32 14.41
N ALA A 11 0.59 0.07 13.13
CA ALA A 11 -0.37 0.93 12.44
C ALA A 11 -1.80 0.39 12.58
N LYS A 12 -2.00 -0.87 12.22
CA LYS A 12 -3.31 -1.53 12.28
C LYS A 12 -3.85 -1.65 13.71
N LEU A 13 -2.98 -1.88 14.70
CA LEU A 13 -3.36 -1.99 16.12
C LEU A 13 -3.91 -0.69 16.71
N VAL A 14 -3.29 0.43 16.35
CA VAL A 14 -3.62 1.76 16.89
C VAL A 14 -4.68 2.46 16.04
N GLY A 15 -4.92 1.99 14.81
CA GLY A 15 -5.92 2.57 13.91
C GLY A 15 -5.43 3.84 13.21
N VAL A 16 -4.11 4.00 13.06
CA VAL A 16 -3.47 5.13 12.36
C VAL A 16 -2.67 4.61 11.17
N SER A 17 -2.33 5.49 10.23
CA SER A 17 -1.56 5.11 9.04
C SER A 17 -0.09 4.77 9.37
N ARG A 18 0.54 3.89 8.59
CA ARG A 18 1.97 3.58 8.68
C ARG A 18 2.84 4.83 8.49
N ALA A 19 2.38 5.71 7.63
CA ALA A 19 2.92 7.03 7.37
C ALA A 19 3.05 7.88 8.65
N GLU A 20 1.96 8.02 9.41
CA GLU A 20 1.96 8.76 10.68
C GLU A 20 2.97 8.18 11.68
N PHE A 21 3.09 6.85 11.74
CA PHE A 21 4.12 6.16 12.51
C PHE A 21 5.54 6.53 12.09
N GLN A 22 5.82 6.48 10.78
CA GLN A 22 7.13 6.86 10.23
C GLN A 22 7.47 8.32 10.53
N LYS A 23 6.48 9.22 10.57
CA LYS A 23 6.68 10.61 10.99
C LYS A 23 7.09 10.73 12.46
N LYS A 24 6.41 10.03 13.38
CA LYS A 24 6.79 10.02 14.80
C LYS A 24 8.19 9.46 15.04
N ILE A 25 8.58 8.44 14.26
CA ILE A 25 9.93 7.88 14.31
C ILE A 25 10.97 8.91 13.82
N ARG A 26 10.69 9.58 12.68
CA ARG A 26 11.57 10.65 12.15
C ARG A 26 11.70 11.83 13.11
N ASN A 27 10.63 12.18 13.82
CA ASN A 27 10.63 13.25 14.81
C ASN A 27 11.32 12.85 16.14
N GLY A 28 11.74 11.60 16.29
CA GLY A 28 12.36 11.08 17.52
C GLY A 28 11.37 10.83 18.66
N GLU A 29 10.06 10.91 18.38
CA GLU A 29 8.99 10.64 19.36
C GLU A 29 8.86 9.14 19.65
N MET A 30 9.29 8.29 18.71
CA MET A 30 9.19 6.83 18.80
C MET A 30 10.47 6.14 18.35
N ILE A 31 10.90 5.14 19.11
CA ILE A 31 12.10 4.36 18.80
C ILE A 31 11.69 3.12 18.01
N SER A 32 12.22 2.98 16.79
CA SER A 32 12.12 1.78 15.96
C SER A 32 13.50 1.19 15.68
N GLN A 33 13.61 -0.14 15.69
CA GLN A 33 14.79 -0.87 15.23
C GLN A 33 14.40 -1.72 14.01
N ASP A 34 15.07 -1.51 12.88
CA ASP A 34 14.84 -2.28 11.63
C ASP A 34 13.38 -2.38 11.17
N GLY A 35 12.57 -1.33 11.37
CA GLY A 35 11.14 -1.34 10.99
C GLY A 35 10.23 -2.03 12.01
N MET A 36 10.74 -2.30 13.22
CA MET A 36 10.02 -2.95 14.31
C MET A 36 9.97 -2.01 15.53
N VAL A 37 8.85 -2.04 16.27
CA VAL A 37 8.56 -1.18 17.44
C VAL A 37 8.04 -2.05 18.60
N SER A 38 8.42 -1.73 19.83
CA SER A 38 7.89 -2.41 21.02
C SER A 38 6.48 -1.93 21.38
N ILE A 39 5.63 -2.83 21.88
CA ILE A 39 4.28 -2.47 22.32
C ILE A 39 4.29 -1.45 23.47
N GLU A 40 5.32 -1.46 24.34
CA GLU A 40 5.49 -0.46 25.41
C GLU A 40 5.73 0.96 24.85
N ASN A 41 6.60 1.09 23.85
CA ASN A 41 6.83 2.37 23.18
C ASN A 41 5.59 2.84 22.42
N LEU A 42 4.85 1.89 21.83
CA LEU A 42 3.59 2.15 21.13
C LEU A 42 2.55 2.78 22.07
N LEU A 43 2.31 2.17 23.24
CA LEU A 43 1.39 2.68 24.25
C LEU A 43 1.80 4.03 24.81
N ARG A 44 3.11 4.28 24.96
CA ARG A 44 3.61 5.58 25.42
C ARG A 44 3.30 6.69 24.41
N CYS A 45 3.36 6.39 23.12
CA CYS A 45 3.08 7.35 22.05
C CYS A 45 1.59 7.49 21.76
N TYR A 46 0.81 6.44 22.00
CA TYR A 46 -0.63 6.36 21.74
C TYR A 46 -1.37 5.79 22.97
N PRO A 47 -1.49 6.56 24.06
CA PRO A 47 -2.15 6.11 25.29
C PRO A 47 -3.65 5.84 25.08
N ASP A 48 -4.28 6.57 24.15
CA ASP A 48 -5.71 6.44 23.84
C ASP A 48 -6.05 5.20 22.97
N ALA A 49 -5.05 4.49 22.43
CA ALA A 49 -5.25 3.26 21.66
C ALA A 49 -5.87 2.11 22.49
N GLN A 50 -5.94 2.29 23.81
CA GLN A 50 -6.61 1.41 24.77
C GLN A 50 -8.14 1.58 24.78
N LEU A 51 -8.68 2.67 24.22
CA LEU A 51 -10.11 2.99 24.24
C LEU A 51 -10.83 2.43 23.00
N ASP A 52 -11.01 1.11 22.95
CA ASP A 52 -12.04 0.56 22.06
C ASP A 52 -13.40 0.70 22.75
N ASP A 53 -14.24 1.60 22.24
CA ASP A 53 -15.59 1.29 21.71
C ASP A 53 -16.46 2.56 21.55
N SER A 54 -15.95 3.60 20.87
CA SER A 54 -16.78 4.77 20.54
C SER A 54 -17.56 4.52 19.23
N ALA A 55 -18.84 4.93 19.22
CA ALA A 55 -19.70 4.86 18.03
C ALA A 55 -19.16 5.71 16.85
N GLU A 56 -18.30 6.68 17.12
CA GLU A 56 -17.69 7.56 16.14
C GLU A 56 -16.62 6.86 15.31
N SER A 57 -15.73 6.06 15.93
CA SER A 57 -14.72 5.28 15.20
C SER A 57 -15.34 4.26 14.23
N ARG A 58 -16.45 3.62 14.63
CA ARG A 58 -17.22 2.72 13.74
C ARG A 58 -17.85 3.46 12.56
N ARG A 59 -18.32 4.69 12.78
CA ARG A 59 -18.93 5.54 11.74
C ARG A 59 -17.89 6.01 10.73
N VAL A 60 -16.70 6.42 11.20
CA VAL A 60 -15.58 6.82 10.32
C VAL A 60 -15.08 5.63 9.50
N ALA A 61 -14.94 4.44 10.10
CA ALA A 61 -14.58 3.22 9.37
C ALA A 61 -15.61 2.88 8.27
N GLN A 62 -16.92 2.98 8.55
CA GLN A 62 -17.97 2.77 7.54
C GLN A 62 -17.99 3.83 6.43
N ILE A 63 -17.63 5.08 6.74
CA ILE A 63 -17.53 6.14 5.72
C ILE A 63 -16.35 5.85 4.78
N LYS A 64 -15.19 5.47 5.33
CA LYS A 64 -14.03 5.02 4.56
C LYS A 64 -14.38 3.80 3.71
N GLU A 65 -15.04 2.80 4.28
CA GLU A 65 -15.47 1.57 3.58
C GLU A 65 -16.49 1.82 2.44
N ARG A 66 -17.35 2.83 2.56
CA ARG A 66 -18.29 3.22 1.48
C ARG A 66 -17.61 4.03 0.38
N ALA A 67 -16.59 4.83 0.70
CA ALA A 67 -15.81 5.60 -0.25
C ALA A 67 -14.85 4.72 -1.08
N PHE A 68 -14.29 3.67 -0.46
CA PHE A 68 -13.40 2.70 -1.10
C PHE A 68 -14.18 1.42 -1.42
N GLY A 69 -14.65 1.26 -2.66
CA GLY A 69 -15.57 0.20 -3.07
C GLY A 69 -15.29 -1.19 -2.46
N LYS A 70 -16.15 -1.62 -1.53
CA LYS A 70 -16.43 -2.98 -1.00
C LYS A 70 -15.29 -3.96 -0.66
N ARG A 71 -14.01 -3.72 -0.96
CA ARG A 71 -12.94 -4.73 -0.82
C ARG A 71 -11.81 -4.36 0.15
N VAL A 72 -11.78 -3.14 0.67
CA VAL A 72 -10.58 -2.65 1.39
C VAL A 72 -10.60 -2.96 2.90
N PHE A 73 -11.76 -3.23 3.51
CA PHE A 73 -11.85 -3.31 4.99
C PHE A 73 -12.64 -4.47 5.59
N GLU A 74 -13.15 -5.43 4.82
CA GLU A 74 -13.68 -6.66 5.43
C GLU A 74 -12.51 -7.46 6.03
N SER A 75 -12.45 -7.55 7.35
CA SER A 75 -11.58 -8.49 8.08
C SER A 75 -12.04 -9.92 7.78
N ALA A 76 -11.71 -10.40 6.59
CA ALA A 76 -12.05 -11.74 6.16
C ALA A 76 -11.27 -12.74 7.01
N MET A 77 -11.97 -13.75 7.51
CA MET A 77 -11.31 -14.86 8.20
C MET A 77 -10.51 -15.69 7.19
N PRO A 78 -9.32 -16.18 7.57
CA PRO A 78 -8.58 -17.12 6.75
C PRO A 78 -9.31 -18.46 6.64
N ASP A 79 -8.94 -19.26 5.63
CA ASP A 79 -9.47 -20.61 5.47
C ASP A 79 -9.32 -21.43 6.77
N ALA A 80 -10.29 -22.30 7.06
CA ALA A 80 -10.39 -23.02 8.34
C ALA A 80 -9.09 -23.76 8.73
N GLU A 81 -8.38 -24.32 7.75
CA GLU A 81 -7.13 -25.01 8.01
C GLU A 81 -5.95 -24.06 8.26
N VAL A 82 -5.92 -22.87 7.62
CA VAL A 82 -4.92 -21.82 7.90
C VAL A 82 -5.18 -21.24 9.29
N LEU A 83 -6.44 -21.02 9.62
CA LEU A 83 -6.87 -20.58 10.95
C LEU A 83 -6.40 -21.57 12.04
N ALA A 84 -6.66 -22.87 11.83
CA ALA A 84 -6.22 -23.92 12.76
C ALA A 84 -4.69 -23.95 12.91
N ALA A 85 -3.95 -23.77 11.82
CA ALA A 85 -2.49 -23.72 11.85
C ALA A 85 -1.97 -22.50 12.63
N ARG A 86 -2.52 -21.30 12.40
CA ARG A 86 -2.20 -20.08 13.16
C ARG A 86 -2.50 -20.21 14.65
N ILE A 87 -3.66 -20.75 15.00
CA ILE A 87 -4.03 -21.02 16.40
C ILE A 87 -3.05 -22.00 17.04
N THR A 88 -2.63 -23.03 16.30
CA THR A 88 -1.65 -24.02 16.79
C THR A 88 -0.28 -23.39 17.04
N GLU A 89 0.19 -22.54 16.14
CA GLU A 89 1.46 -21.81 16.30
C GLU A 89 1.43 -20.87 17.51
N LEU A 90 0.34 -20.10 17.67
CA LEU A 90 0.13 -19.24 18.85
C LEU A 90 0.09 -20.06 20.15
N SER A 91 -0.62 -21.20 20.15
CA SER A 91 -0.70 -22.10 21.30
C SER A 91 0.67 -22.69 21.66
N THR A 92 1.47 -23.02 20.64
CA THR A 92 2.83 -23.54 20.80
C THR A 92 3.75 -22.48 21.39
N THR A 93 3.69 -21.25 20.87
CA THR A 93 4.45 -20.11 21.39
C THR A 93 4.09 -19.83 22.85
N LEU A 94 2.80 -19.86 23.17
CA LEU A 94 2.32 -19.71 24.55
C LEU A 94 2.85 -20.83 25.46
N ALA A 95 2.82 -22.09 25.01
CA ALA A 95 3.33 -23.22 25.78
C ALA A 95 4.84 -23.11 26.05
N VAL A 96 5.63 -22.69 25.05
CA VAL A 96 7.08 -22.44 25.20
C VAL A 96 7.33 -21.33 26.22
N ASN A 97 6.64 -20.20 26.11
CA ASN A 97 6.78 -19.08 27.04
C ASN A 97 6.40 -19.48 28.47
N GLN A 98 5.30 -20.21 28.64
CA GLN A 98 4.91 -20.76 29.95
C GLN A 98 5.97 -21.74 30.50
N GLY A 99 6.58 -22.55 29.63
CA GLY A 99 7.70 -23.42 29.99
C GLY A 99 8.92 -22.64 30.49
N GLN A 100 9.29 -21.56 29.80
CA GLN A 100 10.39 -20.69 30.20
C GLN A 100 10.14 -20.03 31.55
N VAL A 101 8.93 -19.51 31.80
CA VAL A 101 8.54 -18.94 33.10
C VAL A 101 8.64 -19.99 34.20
N LYS A 102 8.15 -21.22 33.98
CA LYS A 102 8.30 -22.32 34.94
C LYS A 102 9.76 -22.65 35.23
N GLN A 103 10.62 -22.66 34.22
CA GLN A 103 12.04 -22.92 34.38
C GLN A 103 12.74 -21.79 35.14
N PHE A 104 12.39 -20.53 34.86
CA PHE A 104 12.90 -19.37 35.58
C PHE A 104 12.52 -19.44 37.06
N ASN A 105 11.26 -19.74 37.37
CA ASN A 105 10.80 -19.95 38.75
C ASN A 105 11.55 -21.09 39.44
N ALA A 106 11.84 -22.19 38.73
CA ALA A 106 12.64 -23.29 39.27
C ALA A 106 14.11 -22.89 39.53
N LEU A 107 14.70 -22.05 38.69
CA LEU A 107 16.05 -21.51 38.90
C LEU A 107 16.09 -20.56 40.10
N LEU A 108 15.10 -19.68 40.23
CA LEU A 108 14.95 -18.82 41.40
C LEU A 108 14.83 -19.65 42.68
N ALA A 109 14.00 -20.70 42.70
CA ALA A 109 13.88 -21.60 43.85
C ALA A 109 15.23 -22.24 44.23
N LYS A 110 15.98 -22.77 43.24
CA LYS A 110 17.33 -23.33 43.48
C LYS A 110 18.33 -22.29 43.99
N LEU A 111 18.22 -21.04 43.53
CA LEU A 111 19.05 -19.94 44.01
C LEU A 111 18.73 -19.65 45.48
N TRP A 112 17.45 -19.58 45.83
CA TRP A 112 16.99 -19.41 47.21
C TRP A 112 17.49 -20.52 48.14
N ASP A 113 17.41 -21.78 47.71
CA ASP A 113 17.92 -22.92 48.47
C ASP A 113 19.43 -22.82 48.72
N LYS A 114 20.21 -22.41 47.71
CA LYS A 114 21.66 -22.20 47.86
C LYS A 114 21.98 -21.06 48.82
N LEU A 115 21.26 -19.94 48.73
CA LEU A 115 21.44 -18.80 49.63
C LEU A 115 21.09 -19.18 51.08
N ALA A 116 20.03 -19.97 51.28
CA ALA A 116 19.66 -20.51 52.59
C ALA A 116 20.70 -21.49 53.16
N ALA A 117 21.38 -22.28 52.32
CA ALA A 117 22.41 -23.22 52.76
C ALA A 117 23.73 -22.54 53.19
N ILE A 118 24.02 -21.33 52.69
CA ILE A 118 25.24 -20.57 53.02
C ILE A 118 25.05 -19.74 54.29
N GLU A 119 23.83 -19.27 54.54
CA GLU A 119 23.46 -18.37 55.65
C GLU A 119 23.92 -18.82 57.07
N PRO A 120 23.89 -20.13 57.43
CA PRO A 120 24.39 -20.59 58.73
C PRO A 120 25.90 -20.47 58.90
N ARG A 121 26.66 -20.34 57.80
CA ARG A 121 28.14 -20.29 57.79
C ARG A 121 28.69 -18.86 57.83
N LEU A 122 27.83 -17.86 57.80
CA LEU A 122 28.19 -16.44 57.81
C LEU A 122 28.32 -15.92 59.24
N ASP A 123 29.21 -14.94 59.44
CA ASP A 123 29.29 -14.15 60.67
C ASP A 123 28.09 -13.19 60.79
N THR A 124 27.96 -12.53 61.94
CA THR A 124 26.79 -11.71 62.27
C THR A 124 26.61 -10.52 61.31
N GLU A 125 27.70 -9.93 60.85
CA GLU A 125 27.70 -8.78 59.93
C GLU A 125 27.33 -9.21 58.50
N ALA A 126 27.95 -10.28 57.97
CA ALA A 126 27.61 -10.80 56.65
C ALA A 126 26.18 -11.37 56.59
N ARG A 127 25.64 -11.86 57.71
CA ARG A 127 24.25 -12.35 57.79
C ARG A 127 23.24 -11.20 57.67
N MET A 128 23.54 -10.02 58.20
CA MET A 128 22.72 -8.80 58.03
C MET A 128 22.72 -8.33 56.57
N THR A 129 23.89 -8.22 55.93
CA THR A 129 24.00 -7.84 54.51
C THR A 129 23.30 -8.85 53.59
N MET A 130 23.41 -10.15 53.89
CA MET A 130 22.71 -11.20 53.16
C MET A 130 21.19 -11.07 53.30
N ALA A 131 20.68 -10.71 54.48
CA ALA A 131 19.25 -10.51 54.70
C ALA A 131 18.70 -9.32 53.90
N GLU A 132 19.44 -8.21 53.85
CA GLU A 132 19.10 -7.04 53.01
C GLU A 132 19.09 -7.39 51.52
N LEU A 133 20.11 -8.11 51.04
CA LEU A 133 20.18 -8.56 49.65
C LEU A 133 19.02 -9.50 49.30
N LYS A 134 18.68 -10.45 50.18
CA LYS A 134 17.52 -11.32 50.01
C LYS A 134 16.21 -10.53 49.98
N ALA A 135 16.04 -9.54 50.86
CA ALA A 135 14.85 -8.70 50.86
C ALA A 135 14.71 -7.92 49.55
N TRP A 136 15.81 -7.36 49.04
CA TRP A 136 15.83 -6.68 47.75
C TRP A 136 15.51 -7.62 46.58
N ILE A 137 16.19 -8.78 46.47
CA ILE A 137 15.93 -9.77 45.40
C ILE A 137 14.48 -10.23 45.44
N LYS A 138 13.93 -10.51 46.64
CA LYS A 138 12.55 -10.94 46.79
C LYS A 138 11.57 -9.87 46.30
N HIS A 139 11.82 -8.61 46.65
CA HIS A 139 11.01 -7.48 46.20
C HIS A 139 11.06 -7.30 44.68
N GLU A 140 12.25 -7.34 44.07
CA GLU A 140 12.43 -7.23 42.61
C GLU A 140 11.77 -8.40 41.86
N VAL A 141 11.87 -9.63 42.39
CA VAL A 141 11.21 -10.81 41.82
C VAL A 141 9.69 -10.71 41.95
N GLU A 142 9.17 -10.26 43.09
CA GLU A 142 7.73 -10.02 43.29
C GLU A 142 7.20 -8.98 42.30
N LEU A 143 7.90 -7.85 42.14
CA LEU A 143 7.57 -6.83 41.12
C LEU A 143 7.61 -7.38 39.68
N ALA A 144 8.57 -8.25 39.37
CA ALA A 144 8.67 -8.87 38.05
C ALA A 144 7.64 -10.00 37.80
N MET A 145 7.08 -10.57 38.87
CA MET A 145 6.12 -11.69 38.83
C MET A 145 4.67 -11.28 39.10
N GLU A 146 4.41 -10.05 39.54
CA GLU A 146 3.05 -9.50 39.55
C GLU A 146 2.44 -9.71 38.16
N PRO A 147 1.19 -10.23 38.06
CA PRO A 147 0.52 -10.33 36.77
C PRO A 147 0.42 -8.91 36.21
N GLY A 148 1.36 -8.59 35.32
CA GLY A 148 1.44 -7.27 34.70
C GLY A 148 0.09 -6.91 34.11
N PHE A 149 -0.21 -5.61 34.12
CA PHE A 149 -1.34 -5.03 33.40
C PHE A 149 -1.55 -5.79 32.08
N ILE A 150 -2.68 -6.49 31.96
CA ILE A 150 -3.01 -7.22 30.74
C ILE A 150 -3.11 -6.17 29.64
N ASN A 151 -2.06 -6.07 28.84
CA ASN A 151 -1.94 -5.04 27.83
C ASN A 151 -3.02 -5.28 26.75
N PRO A 152 -4.04 -4.42 26.63
CA PRO A 152 -5.12 -4.62 25.66
C PRO A 152 -4.59 -4.67 24.22
N LEU A 153 -3.50 -3.95 23.92
CA LEU A 153 -2.85 -4.02 22.61
C LEU A 153 -2.13 -5.35 22.37
N ALA A 154 -1.57 -5.99 23.40
CA ALA A 154 -0.98 -7.32 23.24
C ALA A 154 -2.06 -8.39 22.97
N ILE A 155 -3.25 -8.24 23.57
CA ILE A 155 -4.40 -9.09 23.22
C ILE A 155 -4.88 -8.82 21.80
N LYS A 156 -5.06 -7.54 21.41
CA LYS A 156 -5.42 -7.20 20.03
C LYS A 156 -4.38 -7.71 19.03
N ASP A 157 -3.09 -7.66 19.36
CA ASP A 157 -2.00 -8.16 18.52
C ASP A 157 -2.11 -9.67 18.36
N ALA A 158 -2.31 -10.41 19.45
CA ALA A 158 -2.52 -11.85 19.43
C ALA A 158 -3.74 -12.22 18.57
N VAL A 159 -4.83 -11.45 18.62
CA VAL A 159 -6.01 -11.64 17.77
C VAL A 159 -5.70 -11.30 16.31
N LEU A 160 -4.96 -10.22 16.04
CA LEU A 160 -4.55 -9.85 14.68
C LEU A 160 -3.61 -10.88 14.05
N ARG A 161 -2.76 -11.56 14.82
CA ARG A 161 -1.93 -12.67 14.32
C ARG A 161 -2.75 -13.89 13.90
N ILE A 162 -3.98 -14.02 14.38
CA ILE A 162 -4.91 -15.07 13.93
C ILE A 162 -5.44 -14.71 12.53
N THR A 163 -5.78 -13.44 12.30
CA THR A 163 -6.45 -12.98 11.07
C THR A 163 -5.48 -12.51 9.99
N THR A 164 -4.28 -12.08 10.36
CA THR A 164 -3.26 -11.52 9.47
C THR A 164 -1.89 -12.16 9.69
N ALA A 165 -1.12 -12.27 8.61
CA ALA A 165 0.29 -12.64 8.65
C ALA A 165 1.14 -11.56 7.96
N GLN A 166 2.30 -11.25 8.52
CA GLN A 166 3.21 -10.28 7.94
C GLN A 166 4.13 -10.95 6.94
N VAL A 167 4.36 -10.28 5.80
CA VAL A 167 5.33 -10.70 4.79
C VAL A 167 6.40 -9.63 4.64
N THR A 168 7.67 -10.05 4.66
CA THR A 168 8.82 -9.19 4.34
C THR A 168 9.46 -9.65 3.03
N VAL A 169 9.69 -8.73 2.10
CA VAL A 169 10.29 -9.01 0.78
C VAL A 169 11.75 -8.57 0.76
N LEU A 170 12.66 -9.50 0.48
CA LEU A 170 14.09 -9.24 0.29
C LEU A 170 14.44 -9.10 -1.22
N PRO A 171 15.43 -8.25 -1.56
CA PRO A 171 16.30 -7.47 -0.67
C PRO A 171 15.72 -6.11 -0.25
N GLY A 172 14.60 -5.68 -0.82
CA GLY A 172 14.04 -4.33 -0.63
C GLY A 172 13.51 -4.03 0.78
N LYS A 173 13.35 -5.04 1.63
CA LYS A 173 12.71 -4.98 2.96
C LYS A 173 11.32 -4.32 2.94
N GLN A 174 10.60 -4.43 1.82
CA GLN A 174 9.20 -4.01 1.75
C GLN A 174 8.35 -4.98 2.56
N GLU A 175 7.33 -4.46 3.23
CA GLU A 175 6.47 -5.22 4.12
C GLU A 175 5.01 -5.04 3.75
N PHE A 176 4.25 -6.12 3.80
CA PHE A 176 2.80 -6.12 3.60
C PHE A 176 2.11 -7.15 4.52
N LEU A 177 0.80 -7.01 4.68
CA LEU A 177 -0.03 -7.93 5.46
C LEU A 177 -0.85 -8.82 4.53
N VAL A 178 -0.90 -10.11 4.83
CA VAL A 178 -1.81 -11.06 4.19
C VAL A 178 -3.04 -11.20 5.07
N GLU A 179 -4.20 -10.85 4.53
CA GLU A 179 -5.48 -10.87 5.25
C GLU A 179 -6.41 -11.94 4.69
N GLY A 180 -7.13 -12.62 5.58
CA GLY A 180 -8.13 -13.61 5.20
C GLY A 180 -7.59 -14.70 4.28
N HIS A 181 -8.24 -14.85 3.12
CA HIS A 181 -7.98 -15.91 2.15
C HIS A 181 -7.06 -15.48 0.99
N ASP A 182 -6.45 -14.30 1.09
CA ASP A 182 -5.58 -13.77 0.05
C ASP A 182 -4.34 -14.66 -0.13
N SER A 183 -3.93 -14.83 -1.38
CA SER A 183 -2.60 -15.32 -1.70
C SER A 183 -1.53 -14.27 -1.42
N LEU A 184 -0.27 -14.70 -1.27
CA LEU A 184 0.87 -13.78 -1.10
C LEU A 184 0.95 -12.73 -2.23
N LEU A 185 0.61 -13.13 -3.46
CA LEU A 185 0.60 -12.21 -4.61
C LEU A 185 -0.53 -11.17 -4.51
N GLU A 186 -1.75 -11.58 -4.16
CA GLU A 186 -2.88 -10.64 -4.04
C GLU A 186 -2.67 -9.62 -2.94
N ALA A 187 -2.18 -10.07 -1.79
CA ALA A 187 -1.82 -9.20 -0.68
C ALA A 187 -0.73 -8.21 -1.08
N ALA A 188 0.33 -8.67 -1.77
CA ALA A 188 1.38 -7.78 -2.26
C ALA A 188 0.86 -6.72 -3.24
N MET A 189 0.04 -7.11 -4.22
CA MET A 189 -0.55 -6.19 -5.20
C MET A 189 -1.48 -5.16 -4.53
N ARG A 190 -2.28 -5.57 -3.54
CA ARG A 190 -3.15 -4.65 -2.79
C ARG A 190 -2.35 -3.64 -1.97
N SER A 191 -1.19 -4.03 -1.47
CA SER A 191 -0.25 -3.14 -0.79
C SER A 191 0.67 -2.38 -1.75
N GLY A 192 0.36 -2.37 -3.06
CA GLY A 192 1.12 -1.63 -4.07
C GLY A 192 2.52 -2.19 -4.35
N ILE A 193 2.85 -3.41 -3.94
CA ILE A 193 4.18 -4.01 -4.15
C ILE A 193 4.20 -4.72 -5.52
N PRO A 194 4.98 -4.21 -6.50
CA PRO A 194 4.95 -4.70 -7.87
C PRO A 194 5.82 -5.95 -8.05
N LEU A 195 5.35 -7.08 -7.53
CA LEU A 195 6.00 -8.38 -7.71
C LEU A 195 5.91 -8.88 -9.16
N ASN A 196 6.79 -9.81 -9.51
CA ASN A 196 6.71 -10.50 -10.79
C ASN A 196 5.50 -11.45 -10.83
N TYR A 197 4.67 -11.38 -11.87
CA TYR A 197 3.57 -12.32 -12.10
C TYR A 197 3.16 -12.34 -13.58
N GLY A 198 2.09 -13.07 -13.92
CA GLY A 198 1.53 -13.06 -15.28
C GLY A 198 0.08 -13.52 -15.36
N CYS A 199 -0.23 -14.70 -14.80
CA CYS A 199 -1.61 -15.23 -14.79
C CYS A 199 -2.36 -15.07 -13.47
N SER A 200 -1.65 -14.96 -12.34
CA SER A 200 -2.22 -14.99 -10.98
C SER A 200 -3.05 -16.25 -10.67
N ALA A 201 -2.87 -17.32 -11.48
CA ALA A 201 -3.71 -18.54 -11.44
C ALA A 201 -2.89 -19.84 -11.35
N GLY A 202 -1.57 -19.75 -11.13
CA GLY A 202 -0.71 -20.93 -10.93
C GLY A 202 -0.17 -21.60 -12.20
N ASN A 203 -0.29 -20.97 -13.38
CA ASN A 203 0.04 -21.64 -14.65
C ASN A 203 1.37 -21.16 -15.27
N CYS A 204 1.78 -19.91 -15.06
CA CYS A 204 2.93 -19.33 -15.77
C CYS A 204 4.28 -19.44 -15.03
N GLY A 205 4.29 -19.70 -13.71
CA GLY A 205 5.52 -19.74 -12.91
C GLY A 205 6.21 -18.39 -12.64
N LEU A 206 5.79 -17.29 -13.28
CA LEU A 206 6.43 -15.96 -13.12
C LEU A 206 6.39 -15.39 -11.69
N CYS A 207 5.40 -15.77 -10.88
CA CYS A 207 5.31 -15.38 -9.46
C CYS A 207 6.11 -16.28 -8.51
N LYS A 208 7.08 -17.01 -9.04
CA LYS A 208 7.97 -17.87 -8.26
C LYS A 208 8.88 -17.01 -7.39
N ALA A 209 8.93 -17.31 -6.10
CA ALA A 209 9.78 -16.64 -5.12
C ALA A 209 10.34 -17.67 -4.14
N ARG A 210 11.45 -17.34 -3.47
CA ARG A 210 12.07 -18.24 -2.49
C ARG A 210 11.57 -17.90 -1.09
N LEU A 211 11.03 -18.89 -0.37
CA LEU A 211 10.71 -18.76 1.05
C LEU A 211 12.01 -18.83 1.85
N VAL A 212 12.32 -17.77 2.60
CA VAL A 212 13.52 -17.67 3.43
C VAL A 212 13.24 -18.13 4.86
N SER A 213 12.09 -17.72 5.41
CA SER A 213 11.64 -18.12 6.75
C SER A 213 10.12 -18.04 6.87
N GLY A 214 9.58 -18.73 7.87
CA GLY A 214 8.14 -18.83 8.14
C GLY A 214 7.48 -19.98 7.39
N GLU A 215 6.16 -20.09 7.52
CA GLU A 215 5.36 -21.17 6.96
C GLU A 215 4.32 -20.65 5.98
N VAL A 216 4.18 -21.33 4.86
CA VAL A 216 3.16 -21.03 3.84
C VAL A 216 2.30 -22.25 3.58
N LYS A 217 1.09 -22.00 3.10
CA LYS A 217 0.15 -23.05 2.72
C LYS A 217 -0.37 -22.83 1.32
N LYS A 218 -0.37 -23.91 0.53
CA LYS A 218 -1.02 -23.94 -0.77
C LYS A 218 -2.54 -23.89 -0.58
N THR A 219 -3.17 -22.81 -1.04
CA THR A 219 -4.62 -22.60 -0.98
C THR A 219 -5.28 -22.77 -2.34
N ARG A 220 -4.49 -22.72 -3.43
CA ARG A 220 -5.00 -22.85 -4.80
C ARG A 220 -4.30 -23.95 -5.55
N HIS A 221 -5.05 -24.62 -6.42
CA HIS A 221 -4.45 -25.52 -7.39
C HIS A 221 -3.55 -24.75 -8.36
N HIS A 222 -2.52 -25.41 -8.86
CA HIS A 222 -1.63 -24.85 -9.86
C HIS A 222 -1.08 -26.00 -10.70
N ASP A 223 -1.01 -25.78 -12.01
CA ASP A 223 -0.51 -26.77 -12.97
C ASP A 223 1.00 -26.61 -13.22
N PHE A 224 1.56 -25.44 -12.87
CA PHE A 224 2.98 -25.19 -13.03
C PHE A 224 3.80 -26.11 -12.12
N VAL A 225 4.72 -26.87 -12.70
CA VAL A 225 5.61 -27.76 -11.97
C VAL A 225 6.87 -27.01 -11.58
N ILE A 226 7.08 -26.83 -10.26
CA ILE A 226 8.35 -26.34 -9.73
C ILE A 226 9.35 -27.52 -9.78
N PRO A 227 10.51 -27.38 -10.44
CA PRO A 227 11.54 -28.42 -10.45
C PRO A 227 11.93 -28.82 -9.03
N GLU A 228 12.18 -30.12 -8.78
CA GLU A 228 12.50 -30.61 -7.44
C GLU A 228 13.69 -29.89 -6.78
N ALA A 229 14.71 -29.53 -7.57
CA ALA A 229 15.86 -28.80 -7.08
C ALA A 229 15.48 -27.43 -6.50
N GLU A 230 14.55 -26.72 -7.16
CA GLU A 230 14.03 -25.44 -6.70
C GLU A 230 13.07 -25.62 -5.52
N ALA A 231 12.21 -26.64 -5.55
CA ALA A 231 11.33 -26.95 -4.42
C ALA A 231 12.15 -27.21 -3.13
N ARG A 232 13.28 -27.94 -3.23
CA ARG A 232 14.21 -28.15 -2.09
C ARG A 232 14.90 -26.88 -1.62
N GLN A 233 15.03 -25.87 -2.48
CA GLN A 233 15.55 -24.54 -2.13
C GLN A 233 14.48 -23.61 -1.54
N GLY A 234 13.23 -24.09 -1.38
CA GLY A 234 12.14 -23.32 -0.80
C GLY A 234 11.39 -22.45 -1.81
N TYR A 235 11.51 -22.70 -3.11
CA TYR A 235 10.74 -21.95 -4.10
C TYR A 235 9.25 -22.31 -4.07
N ILE A 236 8.41 -21.27 -4.08
CA ILE A 236 6.95 -21.35 -4.04
C ILE A 236 6.33 -20.43 -5.08
N LEU A 237 5.08 -20.68 -5.46
CA LEU A 237 4.28 -19.76 -6.27
C LEU A 237 3.46 -18.83 -5.37
N LEU A 238 3.73 -17.53 -5.42
CA LEU A 238 3.05 -16.55 -4.57
C LEU A 238 1.54 -16.46 -4.85
N CYS A 239 1.09 -16.73 -6.08
CA CYS A 239 -0.34 -16.70 -6.43
C CYS A 239 -1.15 -17.90 -5.91
N SER A 240 -0.48 -18.95 -5.42
CA SER A 240 -1.12 -20.20 -5.02
C SER A 240 -0.90 -20.55 -3.56
N ASN A 241 -0.09 -19.75 -2.86
CA ASN A 241 0.24 -19.94 -1.45
C ASN A 241 -0.17 -18.70 -0.64
N THR A 242 -0.67 -18.94 0.56
CA THR A 242 -0.90 -17.91 1.59
C THR A 242 0.08 -18.09 2.75
N ALA A 243 0.26 -17.05 3.56
CA ALA A 243 1.10 -17.09 4.75
C ALA A 243 0.35 -17.73 5.94
N VAL A 244 0.93 -18.77 6.52
CA VAL A 244 0.46 -19.36 7.78
C VAL A 244 0.99 -18.53 8.94
N SER A 245 2.31 -18.31 8.98
CA SER A 245 2.99 -17.48 9.97
C SER A 245 3.54 -16.20 9.35
N ASP A 246 4.28 -15.40 10.13
CA ASP A 246 5.04 -14.29 9.56
C ASP A 246 6.17 -14.85 8.67
N VAL A 247 6.21 -14.43 7.39
CA VAL A 247 7.11 -14.99 6.37
C VAL A 247 8.08 -13.97 5.80
N VAL A 248 9.27 -14.45 5.44
CA VAL A 248 10.26 -13.68 4.68
C VAL A 248 10.43 -14.36 3.33
N ILE A 249 10.23 -13.61 2.25
CA ILE A 249 10.39 -14.09 0.88
C ILE A 249 11.48 -13.31 0.15
N GLU A 250 12.20 -13.99 -0.73
CA GLU A 250 13.11 -13.36 -1.70
C GLU A 250 12.44 -13.36 -3.07
N ALA A 251 12.16 -12.16 -3.58
CA ALA A 251 11.46 -11.96 -4.84
C ALA A 251 11.94 -10.69 -5.53
N ALA A 252 11.92 -10.69 -6.87
CA ALA A 252 12.13 -9.48 -7.65
C ALA A 252 10.92 -8.55 -7.53
N VAL A 253 11.16 -7.32 -7.08
CA VAL A 253 10.19 -6.24 -7.03
C VAL A 253 10.55 -5.24 -8.13
N ALA A 254 9.62 -4.93 -9.02
CA ALA A 254 9.86 -3.95 -10.07
C ALA A 254 10.01 -2.55 -9.45
N GLY A 255 11.19 -1.96 -9.57
CA GLY A 255 11.47 -0.61 -9.06
C GLY A 255 11.48 0.45 -10.16
N SER A 256 11.44 0.01 -11.42
CA SER A 256 11.58 0.86 -12.60
C SER A 256 10.75 0.33 -13.76
N VAL A 257 10.57 1.18 -14.77
CA VAL A 257 9.89 0.83 -16.02
C VAL A 257 10.54 -0.37 -16.73
N GLN A 258 11.86 -0.52 -16.61
CA GLN A 258 12.63 -1.58 -17.26
C GLN A 258 12.35 -2.97 -16.67
N ASP A 259 11.81 -3.03 -15.46
CA ASP A 259 11.49 -4.27 -14.76
C ASP A 259 10.14 -4.88 -15.19
N ILE A 260 9.33 -4.12 -15.96
CA ILE A 260 8.04 -4.57 -16.48
C ILE A 260 8.18 -4.87 -17.97
N PRO A 261 7.91 -6.12 -18.41
CA PRO A 261 8.01 -6.48 -19.81
C PRO A 261 6.87 -5.86 -20.63
N PHE A 262 7.16 -5.54 -21.89
CA PHE A 262 6.14 -5.27 -22.89
C PHE A 262 5.30 -6.54 -23.13
N GLN A 263 3.97 -6.37 -23.20
CA GLN A 263 2.97 -7.43 -23.27
C GLN A 263 1.92 -7.06 -24.31
N GLN A 264 1.44 -8.06 -25.04
CA GLN A 264 0.25 -7.96 -25.88
C GLN A 264 -0.80 -8.91 -25.30
N ILE A 265 -1.95 -8.36 -24.91
CA ILE A 265 -3.01 -9.14 -24.26
C ILE A 265 -4.37 -8.81 -24.86
N GLY A 266 -5.18 -9.82 -25.08
CA GLY A 266 -6.60 -9.63 -25.41
C GLY A 266 -7.42 -9.42 -24.14
N ALA A 267 -8.27 -8.40 -24.12
CA ALA A 267 -9.23 -8.13 -23.06
C ALA A 267 -10.66 -8.02 -23.62
N LYS A 268 -11.65 -8.05 -22.74
CA LYS A 268 -13.05 -7.84 -23.11
C LYS A 268 -13.59 -6.57 -22.50
N VAL A 269 -14.44 -5.86 -23.22
CA VAL A 269 -15.20 -4.74 -22.67
C VAL A 269 -16.14 -5.29 -21.59
N LYS A 270 -15.96 -4.83 -20.36
CA LYS A 270 -16.84 -5.14 -19.24
C LYS A 270 -18.01 -4.16 -19.18
N SER A 271 -17.74 -2.87 -19.40
CA SER A 271 -18.73 -1.80 -19.41
C SER A 271 -18.16 -0.55 -20.08
N ILE A 272 -19.05 0.29 -20.61
CA ILE A 272 -18.73 1.61 -21.16
C ILE A 272 -19.65 2.62 -20.47
N GLY A 273 -19.07 3.56 -19.72
CA GLY A 273 -19.82 4.59 -19.01
C GLY A 273 -19.62 5.96 -19.63
N HIS A 274 -20.67 6.54 -20.23
CA HIS A 274 -20.63 7.92 -20.71
C HIS A 274 -20.87 8.88 -19.55
N ILE A 275 -19.85 9.67 -19.20
CA ILE A 275 -19.93 10.65 -18.11
C ILE A 275 -20.58 11.94 -18.59
N ASN A 276 -20.21 12.36 -19.79
CA ASN A 276 -20.82 13.45 -20.54
C ASN A 276 -20.63 13.19 -22.04
N ASP A 277 -21.07 14.12 -22.88
CA ASP A 277 -20.97 14.00 -24.34
C ASP A 277 -19.51 13.93 -24.85
N ASP A 278 -18.56 14.35 -24.01
CA ASP A 278 -17.14 14.54 -24.35
C ASP A 278 -16.21 13.52 -23.66
N MET A 279 -16.74 12.61 -22.84
CA MET A 279 -15.92 11.69 -22.03
C MET A 279 -16.61 10.35 -21.77
N ALA A 280 -15.93 9.27 -22.14
CA ALA A 280 -16.35 7.90 -21.83
C ALA A 280 -15.33 7.20 -20.92
N LEU A 281 -15.82 6.37 -20.00
CA LEU A 281 -15.00 5.47 -19.20
C LEU A 281 -15.10 4.07 -19.79
N LEU A 282 -13.99 3.56 -20.29
CA LEU A 282 -13.90 2.21 -20.81
C LEU A 282 -13.33 1.29 -19.74
N HIS A 283 -14.11 0.28 -19.37
CA HIS A 283 -13.67 -0.77 -18.45
C HIS A 283 -13.34 -2.02 -19.25
N LEU A 284 -12.05 -2.37 -19.32
CA LEU A 284 -11.58 -3.62 -19.89
C LEU A 284 -11.30 -4.65 -18.81
N GLN A 285 -11.71 -5.90 -19.05
CA GLN A 285 -11.43 -7.02 -18.18
C GLN A 285 -10.49 -8.01 -18.86
N THR A 286 -9.37 -8.30 -18.20
CA THR A 286 -8.36 -9.26 -18.68
C THR A 286 -8.78 -10.72 -18.42
N PRO A 287 -8.37 -11.66 -19.28
CA PRO A 287 -8.65 -13.08 -19.14
C PRO A 287 -7.88 -13.67 -17.97
N ARG A 288 -8.37 -14.76 -17.36
CA ARG A 288 -7.72 -15.33 -16.17
C ARG A 288 -6.29 -15.83 -16.38
N THR A 289 -5.94 -16.11 -17.62
CA THR A 289 -4.66 -16.68 -18.02
C THR A 289 -3.57 -15.64 -18.26
N GLN A 290 -3.93 -14.39 -18.51
CA GLN A 290 -2.97 -13.33 -18.88
C GLN A 290 -3.47 -11.97 -18.38
N ARG A 291 -2.64 -11.30 -17.57
CA ARG A 291 -2.88 -9.95 -17.04
C ARG A 291 -1.98 -8.93 -17.71
N LEU A 292 -2.38 -7.66 -17.64
CA LEU A 292 -1.48 -6.56 -17.98
C LEU A 292 -0.69 -6.20 -16.73
N ARG A 293 0.63 -6.41 -16.74
CA ARG A 293 1.50 -5.83 -15.72
C ARG A 293 1.90 -4.43 -16.14
N PHE A 294 1.72 -3.47 -15.24
CA PHE A 294 2.06 -2.06 -15.45
C PHE A 294 2.35 -1.40 -14.09
N LEU A 295 3.01 -0.25 -14.13
CA LEU A 295 3.17 0.66 -13.00
C LEU A 295 2.14 1.79 -13.11
N ALA A 296 1.67 2.30 -11.98
CA ALA A 296 0.72 3.39 -11.96
C ALA A 296 1.23 4.61 -12.74
N GLY A 297 0.34 5.23 -13.52
CA GLY A 297 0.67 6.36 -14.41
C GLY A 297 1.12 5.98 -15.82
N GLN A 298 1.42 4.70 -16.09
CA GLN A 298 1.74 4.22 -17.44
C GLN A 298 0.53 4.20 -18.38
N SER A 299 0.80 4.03 -19.67
CA SER A 299 -0.18 3.98 -20.75
C SER A 299 -0.16 2.63 -21.46
N ALA A 300 -1.21 2.35 -22.24
CA ALA A 300 -1.29 1.20 -23.13
C ALA A 300 -1.94 1.62 -24.45
N THR A 301 -1.53 0.96 -25.53
CA THR A 301 -2.17 1.09 -26.83
C THR A 301 -3.37 0.14 -26.88
N LEU A 302 -4.55 0.67 -27.14
CA LEU A 302 -5.77 -0.12 -27.35
C LEU A 302 -5.98 -0.34 -28.84
N LEU A 303 -6.28 -1.56 -29.25
CA LEU A 303 -6.61 -1.92 -30.62
C LEU A 303 -7.96 -2.62 -30.69
N VAL A 304 -8.81 -2.17 -31.62
CA VAL A 304 -10.09 -2.82 -31.94
C VAL A 304 -10.09 -3.20 -33.42
N GLY A 305 -10.03 -4.50 -33.70
CA GLY A 305 -9.80 -4.99 -35.05
C GLY A 305 -8.43 -4.54 -35.59
N GLN A 306 -8.34 -4.24 -36.89
CA GLN A 306 -7.09 -3.80 -37.54
C GLN A 306 -7.03 -2.30 -37.85
N ALA A 307 -8.10 -1.55 -37.60
CA ALA A 307 -8.26 -0.19 -38.09
C ALA A 307 -8.35 0.88 -36.99
N TYR A 308 -8.67 0.50 -35.76
CA TYR A 308 -8.89 1.43 -34.66
C TYR A 308 -7.79 1.22 -33.61
N SER A 309 -6.98 2.24 -33.40
CA SER A 309 -5.92 2.22 -32.39
C SER A 309 -5.80 3.58 -31.69
N ALA A 310 -5.53 3.56 -30.38
CA ALA A 310 -5.23 4.76 -29.61
C ALA A 310 -4.29 4.45 -28.43
N ASP A 311 -3.33 5.33 -28.20
CA ASP A 311 -2.48 5.31 -27.01
C ASP A 311 -3.20 6.06 -25.88
N LEU A 312 -3.52 5.35 -24.80
CA LEU A 312 -4.29 5.91 -23.69
C LEU A 312 -3.62 5.63 -22.35
N PRO A 313 -3.59 6.60 -21.43
CA PRO A 313 -3.17 6.36 -20.07
C PRO A 313 -4.07 5.35 -19.35
N ILE A 314 -3.47 4.46 -18.57
CA ILE A 314 -4.21 3.54 -17.71
C ILE A 314 -4.68 4.32 -16.49
N ALA A 315 -6.00 4.37 -16.27
CA ALA A 315 -6.63 5.17 -15.21
C ALA A 315 -6.91 4.40 -13.91
N SER A 316 -6.64 3.09 -13.90
CA SER A 316 -6.78 2.21 -12.74
C SER A 316 -5.47 2.01 -11.98
N CYS A 317 -5.56 1.73 -10.68
CA CYS A 317 -4.45 1.19 -9.87
C CYS A 317 -3.97 -0.16 -10.45
N PRO A 318 -2.64 -0.45 -10.48
CA PRO A 318 -2.11 -1.80 -10.77
C PRO A 318 -2.52 -2.84 -9.71
N CYS A 319 -3.12 -2.37 -8.63
CA CYS A 319 -3.62 -3.09 -7.46
C CYS A 319 -4.87 -3.94 -7.77
N ASP A 320 -5.60 -3.63 -8.85
CA ASP A 320 -6.68 -4.47 -9.40
C ASP A 320 -6.21 -5.15 -10.69
N ASP A 321 -5.71 -6.37 -10.55
CA ASP A 321 -5.01 -7.11 -11.61
C ASP A 321 -5.88 -7.45 -12.82
N ARG A 322 -7.22 -7.41 -12.69
CA ARG A 322 -8.16 -7.83 -13.75
C ARG A 322 -8.85 -6.69 -14.47
N ASN A 323 -8.95 -5.54 -13.84
CA ASN A 323 -9.80 -4.46 -14.28
C ASN A 323 -8.93 -3.28 -14.70
N VAL A 324 -8.82 -3.06 -16.01
CA VAL A 324 -8.05 -1.96 -16.57
C VAL A 324 -9.03 -0.89 -17.04
N LEU A 325 -8.90 0.32 -16.50
CA LEU A 325 -9.79 1.44 -16.81
C LEU A 325 -9.08 2.46 -17.69
N PHE A 326 -9.82 3.03 -18.65
CA PHE A 326 -9.34 4.11 -19.51
C PHE A 326 -10.38 5.22 -19.57
N HIS A 327 -9.91 6.47 -19.63
CA HIS A 327 -10.78 7.62 -19.86
C HIS A 327 -10.57 8.11 -21.29
N ILE A 328 -11.64 8.13 -22.08
CA ILE A 328 -11.59 8.35 -23.52
C ILE A 328 -12.27 9.68 -23.82
N PRO A 329 -11.49 10.74 -24.12
CA PRO A 329 -12.06 12.01 -24.55
C PRO A 329 -12.68 11.84 -25.94
N ARG A 330 -13.82 12.50 -26.17
CA ARG A 330 -14.43 12.58 -27.49
C ARG A 330 -13.63 13.52 -28.36
N GLN A 331 -13.10 13.00 -29.46
CA GLN A 331 -12.37 13.77 -30.46
C GLN A 331 -13.00 13.53 -31.82
N SER A 332 -13.83 14.47 -32.28
CA SER A 332 -14.53 14.33 -33.57
C SER A 332 -13.53 14.13 -34.71
N GLY A 333 -13.69 13.05 -35.48
CA GLY A 333 -12.79 12.69 -36.57
C GLY A 333 -11.64 11.77 -36.15
N ASN A 334 -11.51 11.45 -34.86
CA ASN A 334 -10.63 10.40 -34.38
C ASN A 334 -11.35 9.04 -34.50
N LEU A 335 -10.82 8.17 -35.37
CA LEU A 335 -11.43 6.88 -35.68
C LEU A 335 -11.68 6.01 -34.45
N PHE A 336 -10.76 6.00 -33.47
CA PHE A 336 -10.89 5.19 -32.28
C PHE A 336 -11.93 5.77 -31.31
N SER A 337 -11.85 7.09 -31.05
CA SER A 337 -12.81 7.78 -30.18
C SER A 337 -14.24 7.66 -30.72
N ASP A 338 -14.44 7.93 -32.02
CA ASP A 338 -15.76 7.80 -32.66
C ASP A 338 -16.26 6.34 -32.59
N TYR A 339 -15.39 5.35 -32.78
CA TYR A 339 -15.76 3.93 -32.64
C TYR A 339 -16.22 3.58 -31.22
N VAL A 340 -15.50 4.05 -30.19
CA VAL A 340 -15.85 3.81 -28.79
C VAL A 340 -17.23 4.37 -28.46
N PHE A 341 -17.54 5.59 -28.92
CA PHE A 341 -18.79 6.25 -28.60
C PHE A 341 -20.00 5.74 -29.41
N GLU A 342 -19.78 5.23 -30.63
CA GLU A 342 -20.89 4.88 -31.53
C GLU A 342 -21.10 3.37 -31.70
N ARG A 343 -20.04 2.56 -31.58
CA ARG A 343 -20.04 1.17 -32.05
C ARG A 343 -19.60 0.14 -31.02
N LEU A 344 -18.67 0.49 -30.13
CA LEU A 344 -18.14 -0.44 -29.13
C LEU A 344 -19.23 -0.86 -28.14
N LYS A 345 -19.30 -2.16 -27.83
CA LYS A 345 -20.30 -2.74 -26.93
C LYS A 345 -19.65 -3.58 -25.85
N GLU A 346 -20.43 -3.87 -24.80
CA GLU A 346 -20.04 -4.85 -23.80
C GLU A 346 -19.72 -6.20 -24.45
N HIS A 347 -18.71 -6.87 -23.90
CA HIS A 347 -18.14 -8.13 -24.35
C HIS A 347 -17.33 -8.10 -25.65
N ASP A 348 -17.22 -6.96 -26.34
CA ASP A 348 -16.33 -6.82 -27.48
C ASP A 348 -14.87 -7.08 -27.08
N ALA A 349 -14.11 -7.65 -28.01
CA ALA A 349 -12.69 -7.92 -27.82
C ALA A 349 -11.87 -6.66 -28.13
N VAL A 350 -10.94 -6.33 -27.23
CA VAL A 350 -9.98 -5.23 -27.37
C VAL A 350 -8.61 -5.78 -27.07
N GLU A 351 -7.67 -5.61 -28.00
CA GLU A 351 -6.26 -5.93 -27.76
C GLU A 351 -5.59 -4.75 -27.07
N MET A 352 -4.70 -5.05 -26.14
CA MET A 352 -3.91 -4.06 -25.39
C MET A 352 -2.43 -4.37 -25.56
N GLU A 353 -1.66 -3.35 -25.91
CA GLU A 353 -0.21 -3.42 -26.03
C GLU A 353 0.45 -2.44 -25.06
N GLY A 354 1.40 -2.92 -24.27
CA GLY A 354 2.08 -2.08 -23.29
C GLY A 354 2.67 -2.89 -22.14
N PRO A 355 3.06 -2.23 -21.04
CA PRO A 355 2.86 -0.80 -20.77
C PRO A 355 3.88 0.10 -21.46
N HIS A 356 3.54 1.38 -21.58
CA HIS A 356 4.39 2.45 -22.11
C HIS A 356 4.49 3.62 -21.14
N GLY A 357 5.61 4.35 -21.22
CA GLY A 357 5.82 5.61 -20.52
C GLY A 357 6.60 5.47 -19.21
N GLU A 358 7.21 6.59 -18.82
CA GLU A 358 8.06 6.73 -17.63
C GLU A 358 7.41 7.56 -16.52
N PHE A 359 6.14 7.94 -16.69
CA PHE A 359 5.37 8.69 -15.71
C PHE A 359 4.90 7.77 -14.58
N ILE A 360 5.77 7.55 -13.60
CA ILE A 360 5.54 6.66 -12.45
C ILE A 360 5.81 7.37 -11.12
N LEU A 361 5.23 6.86 -10.04
CA LEU A 361 5.45 7.39 -8.70
C LEU A 361 6.87 7.08 -8.17
N HIS A 362 7.51 8.05 -7.52
CA HIS A 362 8.72 7.82 -6.74
C HIS A 362 8.41 7.26 -5.35
N GLU A 363 8.10 5.97 -5.26
CA GLU A 363 7.60 5.29 -4.05
C GLU A 363 8.50 5.42 -2.81
N LYS A 364 9.82 5.62 -3.00
CA LYS A 364 10.78 5.73 -1.89
C LYS A 364 10.87 7.15 -1.32
N SER A 365 10.23 8.13 -1.96
CA SER A 365 10.30 9.52 -1.53
C SER A 365 9.34 9.76 -0.36
N PRO A 366 9.82 10.30 0.77
CA PRO A 366 8.97 10.66 1.89
C PRO A 366 8.27 12.03 1.74
N ARG A 367 8.39 12.67 0.57
CA ARG A 367 7.92 14.04 0.34
C ARG A 367 6.42 14.07 0.06
N PRO A 368 5.73 15.19 0.36
CA PRO A 368 4.34 15.39 -0.07
C PRO A 368 4.20 15.26 -1.59
N LEU A 369 3.06 14.74 -2.04
CA LEU A 369 2.77 14.51 -3.45
C LEU A 369 1.81 15.57 -3.97
N TYR A 370 2.23 16.29 -5.00
CA TYR A 370 1.42 17.31 -5.67
C TYR A 370 1.09 16.86 -7.09
N PHE A 371 -0.20 16.72 -7.36
CA PHE A 371 -0.73 16.29 -8.65
C PHE A 371 -1.40 17.46 -9.35
N PHE A 372 -1.03 17.68 -10.61
CA PHE A 372 -1.61 18.69 -11.50
C PHE A 372 -2.24 17.97 -12.69
N ALA A 373 -3.56 17.86 -12.67
CA ALA A 373 -4.33 17.30 -13.77
C ALA A 373 -4.86 18.44 -14.66
N PHE A 374 -4.58 18.41 -15.96
CA PHE A 374 -5.18 19.29 -16.96
C PHE A 374 -6.13 18.48 -17.83
N ASP A 375 -7.43 18.84 -17.84
CA ASP A 375 -8.49 18.15 -18.60
C ASP A 375 -8.47 16.60 -18.43
N SER A 376 -8.27 15.85 -19.52
CA SER A 376 -8.19 14.38 -19.55
C SER A 376 -6.96 13.82 -18.84
N GLY A 377 -5.97 14.66 -18.50
CA GLY A 377 -4.80 14.33 -17.70
C GLY A 377 -5.11 13.77 -16.32
N PHE A 378 -6.36 13.86 -15.86
CA PHE A 378 -6.80 13.17 -14.65
C PHE A 378 -6.70 11.63 -14.74
N ALA A 379 -6.72 11.02 -15.93
CA ALA A 379 -6.60 9.56 -16.06
C ALA A 379 -5.32 8.98 -15.43
N PRO A 380 -4.10 9.34 -15.88
CA PRO A 380 -2.86 8.84 -15.25
C PRO A 380 -2.71 9.32 -13.80
N ILE A 381 -3.18 10.53 -13.48
CA ILE A 381 -3.14 11.08 -12.12
C ILE A 381 -4.01 10.26 -11.16
N LYS A 382 -5.21 9.84 -11.61
CA LYS A 382 -6.07 8.93 -10.85
C LYS A 382 -5.37 7.61 -10.55
N SER A 383 -4.68 7.03 -11.53
CA SER A 383 -3.89 5.80 -11.33
C SER A 383 -2.79 6.01 -10.28
N LEU A 384 -2.04 7.11 -10.36
CA LEU A 384 -1.01 7.46 -9.38
C LEU A 384 -1.57 7.72 -7.98
N ILE A 385 -2.70 8.43 -7.86
CA ILE A 385 -3.34 8.71 -6.57
C ILE A 385 -3.83 7.41 -5.94
N GLU A 386 -4.57 6.57 -6.67
CA GLU A 386 -5.03 5.28 -6.13
C GLU A 386 -3.86 4.39 -5.66
N HIS A 387 -2.75 4.40 -6.42
CA HIS A 387 -1.53 3.69 -6.03
C HIS A 387 -0.86 4.30 -4.80
N ALA A 388 -0.72 5.62 -4.75
CA ALA A 388 -0.17 6.34 -3.59
C ALA A 388 -1.00 6.07 -2.32
N LEU A 389 -2.33 5.97 -2.46
CA LEU A 389 -3.22 5.59 -1.36
C LEU A 389 -3.00 4.14 -0.92
N SER A 390 -2.76 3.21 -1.86
CA SER A 390 -2.43 1.81 -1.52
C SER A 390 -1.08 1.67 -0.79
N LEU A 391 -0.16 2.61 -1.02
CA LEU A 391 1.13 2.73 -0.33
C LEU A 391 1.03 3.53 0.97
N GLU A 392 -0.16 4.02 1.34
CA GLU A 392 -0.40 4.89 2.49
C GLU A 392 0.46 6.18 2.47
N ALA A 393 0.65 6.79 1.30
CA ALA A 393 1.46 8.00 1.16
C ALA A 393 0.92 9.19 1.99
N GLU A 394 1.84 9.97 2.57
CA GLU A 394 1.50 11.19 3.33
C GLU A 394 1.27 12.39 2.42
N ASN A 395 0.25 13.19 2.76
CA ASN A 395 -0.03 14.50 2.18
C ASN A 395 -0.10 14.50 0.64
N ILE A 396 -1.29 14.17 0.13
CA ILE A 396 -1.59 14.19 -1.29
C ILE A 396 -2.40 15.44 -1.59
N CYS A 397 -1.97 16.23 -2.58
CA CYS A 397 -2.72 17.37 -3.08
C CYS A 397 -3.01 17.19 -4.57
N LEU A 398 -4.28 17.33 -4.96
CA LEU A 398 -4.72 17.33 -6.35
C LEU A 398 -5.21 18.72 -6.72
N HIS A 399 -4.53 19.36 -7.67
CA HIS A 399 -5.02 20.54 -8.36
C HIS A 399 -5.52 20.11 -9.75
N TRP A 400 -6.83 20.23 -10.00
CA TRP A 400 -7.42 19.87 -11.28
C TRP A 400 -7.84 21.11 -12.05
N PHE A 401 -7.14 21.36 -13.16
CA PHE A 401 -7.39 22.43 -14.10
C PHE A 401 -8.26 21.94 -15.26
N GLY A 402 -9.46 22.48 -15.38
CA GLY A 402 -10.33 22.25 -16.53
C GLY A 402 -10.35 23.45 -17.48
N SER A 403 -10.32 23.20 -18.78
CA SER A 403 -10.59 24.20 -19.82
C SER A 403 -11.94 24.89 -19.57
N SER A 404 -12.92 24.11 -19.08
CA SER A 404 -14.20 24.56 -18.52
C SER A 404 -14.65 23.59 -17.42
N GLN A 405 -15.73 23.92 -16.69
CA GLN A 405 -16.26 23.03 -15.64
C GLN A 405 -16.60 21.62 -16.15
N LYS A 406 -16.95 21.47 -17.44
CA LYS A 406 -17.26 20.16 -18.04
C LYS A 406 -16.05 19.23 -18.15
N HIS A 407 -14.84 19.79 -18.19
CA HIS A 407 -13.59 19.04 -18.30
C HIS A 407 -13.08 18.53 -16.95
N ILE A 408 -13.69 18.94 -15.85
CA ILE A 408 -13.57 18.31 -14.55
C ILE A 408 -14.68 17.26 -14.47
N TYR A 409 -14.45 16.10 -15.10
CA TYR A 409 -15.52 15.16 -15.44
C TYR A 409 -15.86 14.15 -14.32
N LEU A 410 -14.98 13.93 -13.35
CA LEU A 410 -15.21 13.02 -12.22
C LEU A 410 -14.94 13.68 -10.85
N PRO A 411 -15.49 14.87 -10.55
CA PRO A 411 -15.16 15.58 -9.32
C PRO A 411 -15.59 14.81 -8.06
N LYS A 412 -16.64 13.99 -8.17
CA LYS A 412 -17.17 13.18 -7.05
C LYS A 412 -16.14 12.23 -6.45
N ILE A 413 -15.22 11.66 -7.23
CA ILE A 413 -14.21 10.74 -6.70
C ILE A 413 -13.17 11.51 -5.88
N ALA A 414 -12.76 12.69 -6.35
CA ALA A 414 -11.82 13.55 -5.65
C ALA A 414 -12.41 14.12 -4.36
N HIS A 415 -13.68 14.52 -4.38
CA HIS A 415 -14.41 14.87 -3.16
C HIS A 415 -14.53 13.70 -2.20
N ALA A 416 -14.84 12.49 -2.69
CA ALA A 416 -14.92 11.31 -1.82
C ALA A 416 -13.58 11.00 -1.15
N TRP A 417 -12.45 11.19 -1.85
CA TRP A 417 -11.13 11.07 -1.24
C TRP A 417 -10.87 12.15 -0.19
N GLN A 418 -11.18 13.41 -0.48
CA GLN A 418 -11.02 14.51 0.48
C GLN A 418 -11.88 14.32 1.73
N ASP A 419 -13.12 13.85 1.57
CA ASP A 419 -14.03 13.61 2.70
C ASP A 419 -13.60 12.40 3.54
N ALA A 420 -12.92 11.42 2.93
CA ALA A 420 -12.52 10.18 3.60
C ALA A 420 -11.10 10.21 4.18
N LEU A 421 -10.25 11.13 3.74
CA LEU A 421 -8.82 11.15 4.02
C LEU A 421 -8.35 12.51 4.54
N ASP A 422 -7.90 12.56 5.79
CA ASP A 422 -7.41 13.79 6.42
C ASP A 422 -6.14 14.34 5.74
N ASN A 423 -5.40 13.49 5.04
CA ASN A 423 -4.16 13.80 4.34
C ASN A 423 -4.34 14.05 2.84
N PHE A 424 -5.58 14.22 2.34
CA PHE A 424 -5.87 14.49 0.94
C PHE A 424 -6.52 15.87 0.77
N ARG A 425 -5.94 16.72 -0.09
CA ARG A 425 -6.50 18.01 -0.45
C ARG A 425 -6.83 18.05 -1.94
N TYR A 426 -8.00 18.58 -2.29
CA TYR A 426 -8.45 18.73 -3.66
C TYR A 426 -8.91 20.16 -3.95
N GLU A 427 -8.41 20.71 -5.04
CA GLU A 427 -8.78 22.04 -5.52
C GLU A 427 -9.11 22.02 -7.01
N GLU A 428 -10.25 22.59 -7.36
CA GLU A 428 -10.71 22.77 -8.73
C GLU A 428 -10.33 24.14 -9.25
N HIS A 429 -9.79 24.17 -10.48
CA HIS A 429 -9.37 25.38 -11.16
C HIS A 429 -9.98 25.40 -12.55
N VAL A 430 -10.75 26.45 -12.88
CA VAL A 430 -11.28 26.64 -14.23
C VAL A 430 -10.39 27.64 -14.96
N ALA A 431 -9.68 27.18 -15.99
CA ALA A 431 -8.81 28.02 -16.81
C ALA A 431 -9.62 29.06 -17.60
N GLY A 432 -10.79 28.66 -18.10
CA GLY A 432 -11.67 29.52 -18.92
C GLY A 432 -11.23 29.65 -20.38
N PHE A 433 -10.27 28.84 -20.81
CA PHE A 433 -9.77 28.74 -22.19
C PHE A 433 -9.33 27.30 -22.48
N ASP A 434 -9.18 26.95 -23.75
CA ASP A 434 -8.75 25.61 -24.17
C ASP A 434 -7.29 25.36 -23.80
N LEU A 435 -7.06 24.39 -22.92
CA LEU A 435 -5.74 23.97 -22.43
C LEU A 435 -4.96 23.15 -23.46
N ARG A 436 -5.57 22.73 -24.58
CA ARG A 436 -4.87 22.09 -25.71
C ARG A 436 -4.17 23.08 -26.63
N SER A 437 -4.46 24.37 -26.49
CA SER A 437 -3.85 25.44 -27.29
C SER A 437 -3.58 26.66 -26.42
N VAL A 438 -2.43 26.63 -25.74
CA VAL A 438 -2.04 27.65 -24.76
C VAL A 438 -0.88 28.47 -25.32
N SER A 439 -1.15 29.72 -25.69
CA SER A 439 -0.13 30.64 -26.21
C SER A 439 -0.45 32.10 -25.88
N GLY A 440 0.60 32.92 -25.77
CA GLY A 440 0.51 34.36 -25.52
C GLY A 440 -0.29 34.67 -24.25
N LYS A 441 -1.44 35.35 -24.42
CA LYS A 441 -2.30 35.73 -23.28
C LYS A 441 -2.81 34.55 -22.46
N ARG A 442 -3.01 33.38 -23.07
CA ARG A 442 -3.47 32.16 -22.36
C ARG A 442 -2.36 31.57 -21.50
N GLU A 443 -1.12 31.63 -21.97
CA GLU A 443 0.06 31.19 -21.24
C GLU A 443 0.30 32.09 -20.02
N GLU A 444 0.23 33.41 -20.18
CA GLU A 444 0.32 34.37 -19.06
C GLU A 444 -0.78 34.12 -18.01
N ALA A 445 -2.01 33.83 -18.47
CA ALA A 445 -3.13 33.52 -17.58
C ALA A 445 -2.90 32.22 -16.80
N LEU A 446 -2.43 31.15 -17.47
CA LEU A 446 -2.12 29.88 -16.82
C LEU A 446 -0.99 30.03 -15.80
N LEU A 447 0.10 30.72 -16.15
CA LEU A 447 1.21 30.99 -15.23
C LEU A 447 0.75 31.76 -13.99
N LYS A 448 -0.15 32.74 -14.16
CA LYS A 448 -0.73 33.48 -13.03
C LYS A 448 -1.57 32.60 -12.12
N GLN A 449 -2.33 31.66 -12.67
CA GLN A 449 -3.09 30.69 -11.87
C GLN A 449 -2.16 29.75 -11.09
N LEU A 450 -1.11 29.22 -11.73
CA LEU A 450 -0.09 28.41 -11.07
C LEU A 450 0.66 29.19 -9.97
N ASP A 451 0.96 30.46 -10.20
CA ASP A 451 1.59 31.33 -9.19
C ASP A 451 0.67 31.60 -7.99
N THR A 452 -0.65 31.67 -8.22
CA THR A 452 -1.65 31.75 -7.15
C THR A 452 -1.67 30.48 -6.30
N VAL A 453 -1.63 29.31 -6.95
CA VAL A 453 -1.55 28.01 -6.25
C VAL A 453 -0.26 27.91 -5.44
N HIS A 454 0.88 28.27 -6.04
CA HIS A 454 2.17 28.29 -5.34
C HIS A 454 2.20 29.25 -4.16
N SER A 455 1.61 30.45 -4.30
CA SER A 455 1.52 31.43 -3.21
C SER A 455 0.57 30.98 -2.09
N GLY A 456 -0.42 30.14 -2.41
CA GLY A 456 -1.35 29.56 -1.44
C GLY A 456 -0.77 28.42 -0.61
N ASP A 457 0.28 27.73 -1.10
CA ASP A 457 0.94 26.65 -0.39
C ASP A 457 2.47 26.80 -0.37
N ALA A 458 2.99 27.28 0.76
CA ALA A 458 4.42 27.45 1.00
C ALA A 458 5.23 26.13 0.97
N ASN A 459 4.59 24.97 1.12
CA ASN A 459 5.25 23.66 1.13
C ASN A 459 5.30 23.01 -0.26
N LEU A 460 4.68 23.61 -1.28
CA LEU A 460 4.57 23.03 -2.61
C LEU A 460 5.93 22.68 -3.23
N LEU A 461 6.93 23.55 -3.06
CA LEU A 461 8.29 23.33 -3.58
C LEU A 461 9.10 22.31 -2.76
N GLN A 462 8.55 21.79 -1.65
CA GLN A 462 9.16 20.72 -0.86
C GLN A 462 8.68 19.33 -1.30
N GLY A 463 7.62 19.26 -2.11
CA GLY A 463 7.02 18.02 -2.60
C GLY A 463 7.62 17.50 -3.90
N ASP A 464 7.14 16.33 -4.32
CA ASP A 464 7.33 15.81 -5.67
C ASP A 464 6.07 16.14 -6.51
N ILE A 465 6.29 16.66 -7.72
CA ILE A 465 5.25 17.18 -8.60
C ILE A 465 5.01 16.23 -9.77
N TYR A 466 3.74 15.91 -10.01
CA TYR A 466 3.28 15.06 -11.10
C TYR A 466 2.25 15.82 -11.93
N ILE A 467 2.57 16.08 -13.19
CA ILE A 467 1.76 16.85 -14.12
C ILE A 467 1.26 15.95 -15.23
N ALA A 468 -0.02 16.00 -15.56
CA ALA A 468 -0.53 15.33 -16.74
C ALA A 468 -1.65 16.10 -17.43
N GLY A 469 -1.69 16.03 -18.76
CA GLY A 469 -2.74 16.61 -19.59
C GLY A 469 -2.22 17.03 -20.97
N PRO A 470 -2.91 17.96 -21.66
CA PRO A 470 -2.50 18.41 -22.99
C PRO A 470 -1.06 18.95 -23.00
N GLU A 471 -0.34 18.69 -24.08
CA GLU A 471 1.11 18.95 -24.20
C GLU A 471 1.48 20.41 -23.88
N ASP A 472 0.75 21.38 -24.44
CA ASP A 472 0.99 22.81 -24.20
C ASP A 472 0.89 23.17 -22.71
N ALA A 473 -0.23 22.82 -22.05
CA ALA A 473 -0.45 23.15 -20.65
C ALA A 473 0.53 22.43 -19.72
N ALA A 474 0.81 21.15 -19.99
CA ALA A 474 1.75 20.34 -19.21
C ALA A 474 3.18 20.90 -19.29
N ASN A 475 3.64 21.30 -20.48
CA ASN A 475 4.97 21.88 -20.69
C ASN A 475 5.11 23.25 -20.01
N ILE A 476 4.07 24.09 -20.06
CA ILE A 476 4.06 25.39 -19.36
C ILE A 476 4.14 25.19 -17.84
N ALA A 477 3.36 24.26 -17.30
CA ALA A 477 3.37 23.95 -15.88
C ALA A 477 4.73 23.38 -15.42
N GLU A 478 5.32 22.49 -16.21
CA GLU A 478 6.67 22.00 -15.96
C GLU A 478 7.69 23.13 -15.89
N ARG A 479 7.73 23.97 -16.92
CA ARG A 479 8.69 25.09 -16.99
C ARG A 479 8.51 26.01 -15.80
N PHE A 480 7.27 26.31 -15.41
CA PHE A 480 6.97 27.12 -14.23
C PHE A 480 7.62 26.57 -12.95
N PHE A 481 7.52 25.27 -12.67
CA PHE A 481 8.12 24.68 -11.46
C PHE A 481 9.65 24.60 -11.53
N LEU A 482 10.20 24.32 -12.71
CA LEU A 482 11.65 24.34 -12.92
C LEU A 482 12.24 25.76 -12.70
N ASP A 483 11.55 26.79 -13.20
CA ASP A 483 11.95 28.20 -13.02
C ASP A 483 11.86 28.66 -11.56
N LYS A 484 10.97 28.06 -10.76
CA LYS A 484 10.88 28.26 -9.30
C LYS A 484 11.95 27.49 -8.50
N GLY A 485 12.83 26.76 -9.18
CA GLY A 485 14.01 26.11 -8.58
C GLY A 485 13.82 24.63 -8.22
N LEU A 486 12.74 23.98 -8.64
CA LEU A 486 12.60 22.53 -8.47
C LEU A 486 13.49 21.77 -9.46
N PRO A 487 14.22 20.74 -9.02
CA PRO A 487 15.00 19.91 -9.94
C PRO A 487 14.08 19.02 -10.78
N LYS A 488 14.46 18.76 -12.04
CA LYS A 488 13.73 17.87 -12.96
C LYS A 488 13.44 16.48 -12.38
N THR A 489 14.30 15.97 -11.48
CA THR A 489 14.08 14.69 -10.78
C THR A 489 12.86 14.69 -9.85
N ARG A 490 12.25 15.84 -9.57
CA ARG A 490 11.04 15.99 -8.73
C ARG A 490 9.84 16.50 -9.53
N VAL A 491 9.97 16.65 -10.84
CA VAL A 491 8.89 17.09 -11.73
C VAL A 491 8.72 16.03 -12.81
N ALA A 492 7.69 15.21 -12.65
CA ALA A 492 7.28 14.21 -13.63
C ALA A 492 6.15 14.76 -14.49
N VAL A 493 6.18 14.50 -15.80
CA VAL A 493 5.19 15.01 -16.75
C VAL A 493 4.74 13.91 -17.69
N ALA A 494 3.43 13.84 -17.94
CA ALA A 494 2.82 13.01 -18.98
C ALA A 494 1.93 13.85 -19.89
N SER A 495 2.27 13.89 -21.18
CA SER A 495 1.42 14.50 -22.20
C SER A 495 0.33 13.51 -22.63
N VAL A 496 -0.92 13.94 -22.57
CA VAL A 496 -2.10 13.17 -23.00
C VAL A 496 -2.64 13.83 -24.27
N LYS A 497 -2.83 13.03 -25.31
CA LYS A 497 -3.30 13.48 -26.63
C LYS A 497 -4.82 13.66 -26.69
#